data_AF-G4D4R0-F1
#
_entry.id   AF-G4D4R0-F1
#
_cell.length_a   1.000
_cell.length_b   1.000
_cell.length_c   1.000
_cell.angle_alpha   90.00
_cell.angle_beta   90.00
_cell.angle_gamma   90.00
#
_symmetry.space_group_name_H-M   'P 1'
#
loop_
_entity.id
_entity.type
_entity.pdbx_description
1 polymer ?
#
loop_
_entity_poly.entity_id
_entity_poly.type
_entity_poly.pdbx_seq_one_letter_code
_entity_poly.pdbx_strand_id
1 'polypeptide(L)'
;MNDFGLSYGYVGSKPTLIYSYKNGNTILRASDGTPISIVGDEIQNPEINYENLEKSKYKDEITMLTDLGIGFYNLKDLQRSITIKEFINLMESIDSVTTKAIDYSFIPSQYEDLNQSDLENILTYKNAIKWILNSKGINNFKNTTEIWDKTIFKDYDNIEKEYLAYYYIAKSKGIYDKMNLFKIKI
;
A
#
# COMPACT_ATOMS: atom_id res chain seq x y z
N MET A 1 -18.11 0.74 -6.44
CA MET A 1 -18.43 -0.21 -7.52
C MET A 1 -17.41 0.01 -8.62
N ASN A 2 -16.69 -1.03 -9.02
CA ASN A 2 -15.75 -0.95 -10.15
C ASN A 2 -16.58 -0.86 -11.44
N ASP A 3 -16.69 0.34 -12.02
CA ASP A 3 -17.41 0.53 -13.28
C ASP A 3 -16.56 -0.03 -14.43
N PHE A 4 -16.92 -1.23 -14.86
CA PHE A 4 -16.40 -1.85 -16.08
C PHE A 4 -17.09 -1.24 -17.30
N GLY A 5 -16.30 -0.89 -18.32
CA GLY A 5 -16.78 -0.47 -19.63
C GLY A 5 -16.53 -1.56 -20.67
N LEU A 6 -17.56 -1.85 -21.47
CA LEU A 6 -17.45 -2.70 -22.66
C LEU A 6 -17.19 -1.82 -23.88
N SER A 7 -16.19 -2.17 -24.67
CA SER A 7 -15.91 -1.53 -25.95
C SER A 7 -15.46 -2.58 -26.97
N TYR A 8 -15.53 -2.22 -28.25
CA TYR A 8 -15.03 -3.06 -29.35
C TYR A 8 -13.78 -2.42 -29.95
N GLY A 9 -12.75 -3.23 -30.18
CA GLY A 9 -11.55 -2.86 -30.94
C GLY A 9 -11.29 -3.85 -32.08
N TYR A 10 -10.33 -3.52 -32.95
CA TYR A 10 -9.94 -4.37 -34.08
C TYR A 10 -8.53 -4.93 -33.89
N VAL A 11 -8.40 -6.26 -33.94
CA VAL A 11 -7.12 -6.98 -33.85
C VAL A 11 -6.98 -7.80 -35.13
N GLY A 12 -5.91 -7.57 -35.92
CA GLY A 12 -5.68 -8.28 -37.18
C GLY A 12 -6.91 -8.29 -38.10
N SER A 13 -7.63 -7.17 -38.19
CA SER A 13 -8.88 -6.99 -38.94
C SER A 13 -10.12 -7.73 -38.41
N LYS A 14 -10.09 -8.28 -37.18
CA LYS A 14 -11.25 -8.90 -36.53
C LYS A 14 -11.77 -8.03 -35.38
N PRO A 15 -13.09 -7.80 -35.28
CA PRO A 15 -13.67 -7.14 -34.12
C PRO A 15 -13.47 -8.03 -32.87
N THR A 16 -13.03 -7.43 -31.78
CA THR A 16 -12.75 -8.10 -30.50
C THR A 16 -13.38 -7.31 -29.37
N LEU A 17 -14.04 -8.02 -28.45
CA LEU A 17 -14.66 -7.43 -27.27
C LEU A 17 -13.60 -7.13 -26.21
N ILE A 18 -13.66 -5.93 -25.62
CA ILE A 18 -12.67 -5.44 -24.66
C ILE A 18 -13.38 -5.12 -23.35
N TYR A 19 -12.75 -5.55 -22.25
CA TYR A 19 -13.12 -5.19 -20.89
C TYR A 19 -12.11 -4.16 -20.38
N SER A 20 -12.58 -2.96 -20.04
CA SER A 20 -11.71 -1.87 -19.59
C SER A 20 -12.23 -1.25 -18.30
N TYR A 21 -11.31 -0.72 -17.49
CA TYR A 21 -11.64 0.15 -16.38
C TYR A 21 -11.77 1.58 -16.91
N LYS A 22 -12.83 2.29 -16.49
CA LYS A 22 -13.22 3.62 -17.01
C LYS A 22 -12.13 4.71 -16.99
N ASN A 23 -11.04 4.51 -16.23
CA ASN A 23 -9.93 5.46 -16.08
C ASN A 23 -8.62 5.03 -16.74
N GLY A 24 -8.55 3.82 -17.33
CA GLY A 24 -7.42 3.35 -18.11
C GLY A 24 -7.81 3.39 -19.59
N ASN A 25 -7.31 4.37 -20.34
CA ASN A 25 -7.45 4.37 -21.79
C ASN A 25 -6.55 3.26 -22.37
N THR A 26 -7.12 2.06 -22.48
CA THR A 26 -6.46 0.88 -23.03
C THR A 26 -6.58 0.87 -24.56
N ILE A 27 -5.45 0.78 -25.25
CA ILE A 27 -5.36 0.54 -26.69
C ILE A 27 -5.03 -0.94 -26.90
N LEU A 28 -5.52 -1.57 -27.97
CA LEU A 28 -5.06 -2.92 -28.34
C LEU A 28 -3.97 -2.83 -29.39
N ARG A 29 -2.89 -3.57 -29.20
CA ARG A 29 -1.90 -3.80 -30.25
C ARG A 29 -2.55 -4.58 -31.40
N ALA A 30 -2.57 -4.02 -32.59
CA ALA A 30 -3.29 -4.61 -33.73
C ALA A 30 -2.74 -5.98 -34.19
N SER A 31 -1.49 -6.32 -33.90
CA SER A 31 -0.86 -7.58 -34.33
C SER A 31 -1.34 -8.80 -33.54
N ASP A 32 -1.52 -8.65 -32.23
CA ASP A 32 -1.74 -9.77 -31.30
C ASP A 32 -2.85 -9.50 -30.27
N GLY A 33 -3.39 -8.29 -30.22
CA GLY A 33 -4.46 -7.91 -29.31
C GLY A 33 -4.00 -7.61 -27.88
N THR A 34 -2.69 -7.47 -27.66
CA THR A 34 -2.14 -7.14 -26.33
C THR A 34 -2.63 -5.76 -25.89
N PRO A 35 -3.23 -5.63 -24.69
CA PRO A 35 -3.56 -4.34 -24.11
C PRO A 35 -2.29 -3.51 -23.86
N ILE A 36 -2.25 -2.31 -24.43
CA ILE A 36 -1.20 -1.30 -24.20
C ILE A 36 -1.83 -0.05 -23.60
N SER A 37 -1.10 0.66 -22.75
CA SER A 37 -1.52 1.95 -22.21
C SER A 37 -1.44 3.05 -23.28
N ILE A 38 -2.05 4.22 -23.04
CA ILE A 38 -1.97 5.37 -23.95
C ILE A 38 -0.54 5.85 -24.24
N VAL A 39 0.44 5.46 -23.40
CA VAL A 39 1.87 5.76 -23.60
C VAL A 39 2.61 4.66 -24.38
N GLY A 40 1.92 3.63 -24.87
CA GLY A 40 2.47 2.58 -25.73
C GLY A 40 3.08 1.39 -24.99
N ASP A 41 3.17 1.46 -23.66
CA ASP A 41 3.66 0.35 -22.84
C ASP A 41 2.63 -0.78 -22.77
N GLU A 42 3.10 -2.03 -22.90
CA GLU A 42 2.29 -3.20 -22.58
C GLU A 42 1.77 -3.08 -21.16
N ILE A 43 0.44 -3.25 -20.99
CA ILE A 43 -0.15 -3.38 -19.67
C ILE A 43 0.22 -4.77 -19.17
N GLN A 44 1.44 -4.91 -18.66
CA GLN A 44 1.78 -6.01 -17.78
C GLN A 44 0.99 -5.75 -16.51
N ASN A 45 -0.14 -6.44 -16.34
CA ASN A 45 -0.68 -6.67 -15.01
C ASN A 45 0.18 -7.81 -14.45
N PRO A 46 1.22 -7.53 -13.66
CA PRO A 46 2.05 -8.60 -13.13
C PRO A 46 1.15 -9.43 -12.21
N GLU A 47 1.30 -10.74 -12.18
CA GLU A 47 0.62 -11.54 -11.15
C GLU A 47 1.23 -11.18 -9.79
N ILE A 48 0.38 -10.96 -8.78
CA ILE A 48 0.84 -10.88 -7.39
C ILE A 48 1.23 -12.29 -6.98
N ASN A 49 2.53 -12.60 -7.00
CA ASN A 49 3.03 -13.94 -6.73
C ASN A 49 4.18 -13.91 -5.72
N TYR A 50 3.92 -14.41 -4.53
CA TYR A 50 4.85 -14.43 -3.41
C TYR A 50 5.50 -15.83 -3.25
N GLU A 51 6.81 -15.92 -3.45
CA GLU A 51 7.57 -17.20 -3.44
C GLU A 51 7.58 -17.90 -2.07
N ASN A 52 7.41 -17.14 -0.99
CA ASN A 52 7.41 -17.65 0.39
C ASN A 52 6.06 -17.53 1.09
N LEU A 53 4.95 -17.42 0.35
CA LEU A 53 3.59 -17.36 0.89
C LEU A 53 3.28 -18.53 1.82
N GLU A 54 3.65 -19.75 1.43
CA GLU A 54 3.42 -20.98 2.20
C GLU A 54 4.12 -20.99 3.58
N LYS A 55 5.16 -20.17 3.77
CA LYS A 55 5.87 -20.02 5.04
C LYS A 55 5.31 -18.90 5.92
N SER A 56 4.35 -18.12 5.40
CA SER A 56 3.77 -16.99 6.12
C SER A 56 2.73 -17.47 7.12
N LYS A 57 2.80 -16.94 8.35
CA LYS A 57 1.73 -17.10 9.35
C LYS A 57 0.40 -16.42 8.97
N TYR A 58 0.43 -15.57 7.93
CA TYR A 58 -0.72 -14.84 7.39
C TYR A 58 -1.12 -15.33 5.99
N LYS A 59 -0.80 -16.58 5.68
CA LYS A 59 -1.05 -17.16 4.36
C LYS A 59 -2.49 -16.93 3.90
N ASP A 60 -3.46 -17.21 4.75
CA ASP A 60 -4.88 -17.18 4.38
C ASP A 60 -5.35 -15.75 4.10
N GLU A 61 -4.95 -14.77 4.94
CA GLU A 61 -5.28 -13.37 4.72
C GLU A 61 -4.59 -12.81 3.47
N ILE A 62 -3.31 -13.15 3.25
CA ILE A 62 -2.56 -12.69 2.07
C ILE A 62 -3.14 -13.31 0.80
N THR A 63 -3.54 -14.58 0.83
CA THR A 63 -4.21 -15.24 -0.29
C THR A 63 -5.52 -14.54 -0.62
N MET A 64 -6.36 -14.30 0.40
CA MET A 64 -7.62 -13.56 0.22
C MET A 64 -7.40 -12.17 -0.39
N LEU A 65 -6.41 -11.42 0.10
CA LEU A 65 -6.08 -10.10 -0.45
C LEU A 65 -5.58 -10.20 -1.89
N THR A 66 -4.75 -11.20 -2.19
CA THR A 66 -4.21 -11.45 -3.52
C THR A 66 -5.30 -11.82 -4.52
N ASP A 67 -6.26 -12.67 -4.12
CA ASP A 67 -7.44 -13.02 -4.92
C ASP A 67 -8.33 -11.80 -5.21
N LEU A 68 -8.34 -10.82 -4.30
CA LEU A 68 -8.99 -9.52 -4.48
C LEU A 68 -8.14 -8.53 -5.30
N GLY A 69 -6.97 -8.93 -5.78
CA GLY A 69 -6.04 -8.08 -6.52
C GLY A 69 -5.30 -7.05 -5.67
N ILE A 70 -5.29 -7.21 -4.35
CA ILE A 70 -4.65 -6.32 -3.38
C ILE A 70 -3.29 -6.88 -2.98
N GLY A 71 -2.22 -6.17 -3.31
CA GLY A 71 -0.87 -6.60 -2.96
C GLY A 71 0.20 -5.92 -3.82
N PHE A 72 1.40 -6.50 -3.80
CA PHE A 72 2.57 -5.95 -4.47
C PHE A 72 2.92 -6.78 -5.71
N TYR A 73 2.63 -6.23 -6.89
CA TYR A 73 2.80 -6.91 -8.17
C TYR A 73 4.25 -7.33 -8.51
N ASN A 74 5.26 -6.65 -7.96
CA ASN A 74 6.68 -6.94 -8.23
C ASN A 74 7.45 -7.41 -6.99
N LEU A 75 6.75 -7.75 -5.91
CA LEU A 75 7.35 -8.25 -4.67
C LEU A 75 7.19 -9.76 -4.64
N LYS A 76 8.30 -10.48 -4.71
CA LYS A 76 8.31 -11.94 -4.62
C LYS A 76 8.54 -12.44 -3.20
N ASP A 77 9.40 -11.76 -2.46
CA ASP A 77 9.78 -12.14 -1.11
C ASP A 77 9.00 -11.34 -0.06
N LEU A 78 8.02 -11.97 0.60
CA LEU A 78 7.25 -11.38 1.70
C LEU A 78 8.07 -11.02 2.94
N GLN A 79 9.32 -11.48 3.04
CA GLN A 79 10.25 -11.13 4.12
C GLN A 79 11.05 -9.87 3.81
N ARG A 80 11.05 -9.42 2.56
CA ARG A 80 11.72 -8.17 2.17
C ARG A 80 11.06 -7.00 2.89
N SER A 81 11.89 -6.10 3.41
CA SER A 81 11.40 -4.81 3.88
C SER A 81 10.85 -3.97 2.73
N ILE A 82 9.65 -3.43 2.91
CA ILE A 82 9.03 -2.54 1.93
C ILE A 82 9.55 -1.11 2.07
N THR A 83 9.48 -0.36 0.97
CA THR A 83 9.72 1.08 0.96
C THR A 83 8.51 1.85 1.49
N ILE A 84 8.71 3.12 1.81
CA ILE A 84 7.63 4.03 2.22
C ILE A 84 6.59 4.18 1.10
N LYS A 85 7.04 4.29 -0.15
CA LYS A 85 6.17 4.37 -1.33
C LYS A 85 5.26 3.17 -1.45
N GLU A 86 5.81 1.95 -1.32
CA GLU A 86 5.05 0.71 -1.34
C GLU A 86 4.01 0.68 -0.22
N PHE A 87 4.37 1.12 0.98
CA PHE A 87 3.45 1.20 2.11
C PHE A 87 2.28 2.17 1.88
N ILE A 88 2.55 3.36 1.34
CA ILE A 88 1.51 4.35 1.02
C ILE A 88 0.58 3.80 -0.06
N ASN A 89 1.13 3.15 -1.08
CA ASN A 89 0.34 2.49 -2.11
C ASN A 89 -0.63 1.47 -1.52
N LEU A 90 -0.17 0.69 -0.55
CA LEU A 90 -1.02 -0.29 0.14
C LEU A 90 -2.14 0.39 0.95
N MET A 91 -1.83 1.44 1.72
CA MET A 91 -2.85 2.16 2.51
C MET A 91 -3.93 2.77 1.61
N GLU A 92 -3.54 3.44 0.53
CA GLU A 92 -4.47 4.06 -0.43
C GLU A 92 -5.32 3.02 -1.17
N SER A 93 -4.77 1.83 -1.42
CA SER A 93 -5.50 0.71 -2.04
C SER A 93 -6.57 0.12 -1.12
N ILE A 94 -6.41 0.25 0.20
CA ILE A 94 -7.37 -0.24 1.20
C ILE A 94 -8.50 0.78 1.40
N ASP A 95 -8.15 2.06 1.55
CA ASP A 95 -9.13 3.12 1.86
C ASP A 95 -9.89 3.59 0.62
N SER A 96 -9.35 3.38 -0.58
CA SER A 96 -10.02 3.69 -1.82
C SER A 96 -9.82 2.56 -2.83
N VAL A 97 -10.92 1.95 -3.28
CA VAL A 97 -10.90 1.12 -4.51
C VAL A 97 -10.81 2.06 -5.73
N THR A 98 -9.92 3.06 -5.68
CA THR A 98 -9.76 4.04 -6.75
C THR A 98 -8.47 3.77 -7.50
N THR A 99 -8.62 3.66 -8.82
CA THR A 99 -7.56 3.45 -9.80
C THR A 99 -6.76 4.72 -10.09
N LYS A 100 -6.79 5.71 -9.19
CA LYS A 100 -6.03 6.94 -9.38
C LYS A 100 -4.58 6.65 -9.02
N ALA A 101 -3.68 6.93 -9.97
CA ALA A 101 -2.26 7.02 -9.64
C ALA A 101 -2.11 7.97 -8.44
N ILE A 102 -1.42 7.51 -7.41
CA ILE A 102 -1.19 8.32 -6.21
C ILE A 102 -0.40 9.54 -6.64
N ASP A 103 -0.99 10.71 -6.45
CA ASP A 103 -0.30 11.96 -6.71
C ASP A 103 0.64 12.24 -5.54
N TYR A 104 1.89 11.79 -5.70
CA TYR A 104 2.89 11.93 -4.67
C TYR A 104 3.25 13.40 -4.34
N SER A 105 2.77 14.38 -5.13
CA SER A 105 2.98 15.79 -4.82
C SER A 105 2.18 16.28 -3.61
N PHE A 106 1.08 15.61 -3.26
CA PHE A 106 0.24 15.94 -2.10
C PHE A 106 0.67 15.23 -0.80
N ILE A 107 1.62 14.31 -0.88
CA ILE A 107 2.09 13.47 0.24
C ILE A 107 2.46 14.29 1.48
N PRO A 108 3.23 15.40 1.39
CA PRO A 108 3.60 16.18 2.57
C PRO A 108 2.41 16.79 3.32
N SER A 109 1.25 16.93 2.67
CA SER A 109 0.03 17.45 3.29
C SER A 109 -0.80 16.37 4.01
N GLN A 110 -0.56 15.09 3.70
CA GLN A 110 -1.33 13.95 4.21
C GLN A 110 -0.58 13.17 5.29
N TYR A 111 0.76 13.24 5.28
CA TYR A 111 1.62 12.43 6.14
C TYR A 111 2.70 13.30 6.80
N GLU A 112 2.71 13.35 8.13
CA GLU A 112 3.66 14.19 8.87
C GLU A 112 5.11 13.77 8.63
N ASP A 113 5.98 14.77 8.48
CA ASP A 113 7.43 14.63 8.24
C ASP A 113 7.81 13.75 7.05
N LEU A 114 6.88 13.53 6.12
CA LEU A 114 7.17 12.79 4.91
C LEU A 114 7.53 13.76 3.80
N ASN A 115 8.77 13.72 3.34
CA ASN A 115 9.19 14.40 2.13
C ASN A 115 9.20 13.42 0.96
N GLN A 116 9.09 13.96 -0.26
CA GLN A 116 9.12 13.16 -1.48
C GLN A 116 10.43 12.36 -1.63
N SER A 117 11.54 12.88 -1.13
CA SER A 117 12.84 12.19 -1.11
C SER A 117 12.85 10.94 -0.25
N ASP A 118 11.94 10.82 0.72
CA ASP A 118 11.92 9.71 1.67
C ASP A 118 11.14 8.50 1.13
N LEU A 119 10.42 8.64 0.01
CA LEU A 119 9.55 7.59 -0.54
C LEU A 119 10.27 6.27 -0.83
N GLU A 120 11.53 6.35 -1.26
CA GLU A 120 12.34 5.19 -1.60
C GLU A 120 13.10 4.62 -0.37
N ASN A 121 13.02 5.28 0.80
CA ASN A 121 13.61 4.75 2.02
C ASN A 121 12.80 3.54 2.53
N ILE A 122 13.48 2.66 3.26
CA ILE A 122 12.84 1.53 3.94
C ILE A 122 11.88 2.03 5.01
N LEU A 123 10.67 1.46 5.02
CA LEU A 123 9.66 1.77 6.02
C LEU A 123 10.16 1.36 7.42
N THR A 124 10.16 2.33 8.34
CA THR A 124 10.42 2.06 9.75
C THR A 124 9.10 1.88 10.51
N TYR A 125 9.17 1.15 11.63
CA TYR A 125 8.02 0.96 12.51
C TYR A 125 7.41 2.29 12.99
N LYS A 126 8.27 3.25 13.34
CA LYS A 126 7.87 4.61 13.73
C LYS A 126 7.02 5.29 12.67
N ASN A 127 7.49 5.27 11.44
CA ASN A 127 6.80 5.90 10.31
C ASN A 127 5.49 5.19 9.98
N ALA A 128 5.47 3.85 10.03
CA ALA A 128 4.27 3.06 9.77
C ALA A 128 3.13 3.38 10.76
N ILE A 129 3.43 3.40 12.07
CA ILE A 129 2.44 3.72 13.11
C ILE A 129 1.90 5.14 12.94
N LYS A 130 2.79 6.11 12.73
CA LYS A 130 2.42 7.51 12.53
C LYS A 130 1.51 7.69 11.32
N TRP A 131 1.87 7.12 10.18
CA TRP A 131 1.16 7.37 8.93
C TRP A 131 -0.16 6.60 8.80
N ILE A 132 -0.31 5.44 9.45
CA ILE A 132 -1.64 4.80 9.61
C ILE A 132 -2.59 5.68 10.43
N LEU A 133 -2.07 6.40 11.41
CA LEU A 133 -2.89 7.32 12.20
C LEU A 133 -3.19 8.59 11.40
N ASN A 134 -2.21 9.15 10.70
CA ASN A 134 -2.42 10.31 9.83
C ASN A 134 -3.45 10.04 8.72
N SER A 135 -3.44 8.86 8.08
CA SER A 135 -4.45 8.50 7.07
C SER A 135 -5.89 8.49 7.63
N LYS A 136 -6.02 8.31 8.96
CA LYS A 136 -7.30 8.36 9.70
C LYS A 136 -7.61 9.74 10.28
N GLY A 137 -6.88 10.78 9.87
CA GLY A 137 -7.02 12.15 10.39
C GLY A 137 -6.50 12.34 11.82
N ILE A 138 -5.76 11.37 12.36
CA ILE A 138 -5.13 11.46 13.68
C ILE A 138 -3.73 12.01 13.46
N ASN A 139 -3.58 13.33 13.62
CA ASN A 139 -2.38 14.10 13.32
C ASN A 139 -2.07 15.15 14.40
N ASN A 140 -0.89 15.76 14.31
CA ASN A 140 -0.37 16.85 15.14
C ASN A 140 -0.13 16.50 16.61
N PHE A 141 0.19 15.23 16.92
CA PHE A 141 0.42 14.77 18.31
C PHE A 141 1.88 14.89 18.79
N LYS A 142 2.77 15.50 18.01
CA LYS A 142 4.18 15.63 18.38
C LYS A 142 4.43 16.50 19.61
N ASN A 143 3.59 17.51 19.77
CA ASN A 143 3.70 18.48 20.84
C ASN A 143 2.84 18.10 22.06
N THR A 144 2.13 16.98 22.00
CA THR A 144 1.35 16.48 23.15
C THR A 144 2.32 15.95 24.19
N THR A 145 2.55 16.75 25.22
CA THR A 145 3.31 16.37 26.40
C THR A 145 2.38 15.68 27.39
N GLU A 146 2.49 14.35 27.52
CA GLU A 146 1.76 13.62 28.56
C GLU A 146 2.64 12.61 29.32
N ILE A 147 2.27 12.43 30.58
CA ILE A 147 2.80 11.50 31.59
C ILE A 147 2.35 10.07 31.23
N TRP A 148 2.93 9.60 30.15
CA TRP A 148 2.76 8.27 29.59
C TRP A 148 3.27 7.18 30.54
N ASP A 149 2.41 6.24 30.94
CA ASP A 149 2.81 5.11 31.79
C ASP A 149 3.75 4.17 31.03
N LYS A 150 5.03 4.20 31.42
CA LYS A 150 6.10 3.43 30.79
C LYS A 150 5.85 1.92 30.78
N THR A 151 5.05 1.42 31.72
CA THR A 151 4.77 -0.02 31.84
C THR A 151 3.90 -0.56 30.70
N ILE A 152 3.23 0.31 29.94
CA ILE A 152 2.37 -0.06 28.83
C ILE A 152 3.18 -0.63 27.64
N PHE A 153 4.42 -0.18 27.46
CA PHE A 153 5.29 -0.62 26.37
C PHE A 153 6.52 -1.35 26.91
N LYS A 154 6.74 -2.59 26.44
CA LYS A 154 7.96 -3.35 26.77
C LYS A 154 9.23 -2.69 26.22
N ASP A 155 9.08 -1.93 25.14
CA ASP A 155 10.11 -1.22 24.40
C ASP A 155 9.97 0.30 24.53
N TYR A 156 9.38 0.79 25.64
CA TYR A 156 9.14 2.20 25.89
C TYR A 156 10.37 3.08 25.61
N ASP A 157 11.54 2.66 26.09
CA ASP A 157 12.78 3.44 25.97
C ASP A 157 13.31 3.57 24.53
N ASN A 158 12.80 2.74 23.60
CA ASN A 158 13.14 2.82 22.18
C ASN A 158 12.17 3.72 21.39
N ILE A 159 11.11 4.24 22.03
CA ILE A 159 10.14 5.11 21.39
C ILE A 159 10.62 6.55 21.54
N GLU A 160 10.79 7.24 20.41
CA GLU A 160 11.11 8.67 20.39
C GLU A 160 10.02 9.48 21.11
N LYS A 161 10.44 10.37 22.03
CA LYS A 161 9.53 11.08 22.95
C LYS A 161 8.42 11.84 22.23
N GLU A 162 8.74 12.49 21.12
CA GLU A 162 7.78 13.25 20.31
C GLU A 162 6.74 12.35 19.59
N TYR A 163 6.94 11.03 19.52
CA TYR A 163 5.98 10.11 18.91
C TYR A 163 5.24 9.23 19.92
N LEU A 164 5.47 9.39 21.23
CA LEU A 164 4.83 8.56 22.26
C LEU A 164 3.31 8.56 22.14
N ALA A 165 2.69 9.73 21.95
CA ALA A 165 1.24 9.86 21.81
C ALA A 165 0.68 8.98 20.66
N TYR A 166 1.36 8.95 19.51
CA TYR A 166 0.98 8.07 18.40
C TYR A 166 1.02 6.60 18.80
N TYR A 167 2.03 6.19 19.54
CA TYR A 167 2.20 4.81 19.97
C TYR A 167 1.11 4.42 20.99
N TYR A 168 0.76 5.29 21.94
CA TYR A 168 -0.34 5.08 22.87
C TYR A 168 -1.69 4.94 22.17
N ILE A 169 -1.98 5.81 21.19
CA ILE A 169 -3.20 5.72 20.40
C ILE A 169 -3.21 4.44 19.55
N ALA A 170 -2.08 4.07 18.96
CA ALA A 170 -1.97 2.82 18.21
C ALA A 170 -2.19 1.59 19.11
N LYS A 171 -1.71 1.63 20.36
CA LYS A 171 -1.91 0.59 21.35
C LYS A 171 -3.37 0.47 21.77
N SER A 172 -4.03 1.58 22.06
CA SER A 172 -5.47 1.58 22.42
C SER A 172 -6.36 1.09 21.27
N LYS A 173 -5.92 1.27 20.02
CA LYS A 173 -6.58 0.76 18.81
C LYS A 173 -6.15 -0.66 18.41
N GLY A 174 -5.26 -1.32 19.17
CA GLY A 174 -4.75 -2.66 18.86
C GLY A 174 -3.85 -2.74 17.60
N ILE A 175 -3.44 -1.61 17.05
CA ILE A 175 -2.54 -1.53 15.88
C ILE A 175 -1.11 -1.87 16.31
N TYR A 176 -0.69 -1.34 17.46
CA TYR A 176 0.66 -1.51 17.99
C TYR A 176 1.08 -2.99 18.11
N ASP A 177 0.21 -3.78 18.74
CA ASP A 177 0.46 -5.20 19.00
C ASP A 177 0.41 -6.06 17.74
N LYS A 178 -0.41 -5.64 16.77
CA LYS A 178 -0.51 -6.29 15.46
C LYS A 178 0.70 -5.96 14.58
N MET A 179 1.29 -4.77 14.70
CA MET A 179 2.41 -4.37 13.85
C MET A 179 3.77 -4.87 14.33
N ASN A 180 3.93 -5.19 15.62
CA ASN A 180 5.08 -5.96 16.09
C ASN A 180 5.19 -7.35 15.44
N LEU A 181 4.13 -7.80 14.75
CA LEU A 181 4.12 -9.01 13.95
C LEU A 181 4.61 -8.84 12.51
N PHE A 182 4.72 -7.60 11.99
CA PHE A 182 5.35 -7.27 10.69
C PHE A 182 6.88 -7.18 10.77
N LYS A 183 7.45 -7.13 11.98
CA LYS A 183 8.82 -7.65 12.16
C LYS A 183 8.74 -9.16 11.93
N ILE A 184 8.81 -9.57 10.67
CA ILE A 184 9.01 -10.96 10.30
C ILE A 184 10.44 -11.30 10.76
N LYS A 185 10.57 -11.66 12.03
CA LYS A 185 11.57 -12.64 12.44
C LYS A 185 10.90 -14.00 12.25
N ILE A 186 11.41 -14.76 11.30
CA ILE A 186 11.39 -16.23 11.41
C ILE A 186 12.51 -16.59 12.36
#